data_AF-K3WUP0-F1
#
_entry.id   AF-K3WUP0-F1
#
_cell.length_a   1.000
_cell.length_b   1.000
_cell.length_c   1.000
_cell.angle_alpha   90.00
_cell.angle_beta   90.00
_cell.angle_gamma   90.00
#
_symmetry.space_group_name_H-M   'P 1'
#
loop_
_entity.id
_entity.type
_entity.pdbx_description
1 polymer ?
#
loop_
_entity_poly.entity_id
_entity_poly.type
_entity_poly.pdbx_seq_one_letter_code
_entity_poly.pdbx_strand_id
1 'polypeptide(L)'
;MPSGVTNTAAIAAPSTIAAPSAAPVKPMTPPADATCLICKEKGGVFTCNGGCGLNVHRACVGEEVLFPFLVGPLCGNCFVMQQNRASKENLQKGGTNGLSVRRAILYLNLETNSQSNFEKFGHLASLRLLEIGDVAGYPIKPFAEKFVEPYLQRWIREKLVHVEKWVLNVREIFTLLVGLYSLQRACIAHGMKEKVIALVKARNFSATDYLGWHPSIEGPQVECSSLCQICGIRNPSEVKVCTRCYRPLTFPSVFTKFSSAILATYYAECVGIPLGTNCIDVFTHLKIVRSSYKGLKPYDADGFEWDKFAEQLRMVFGMIDVVSNFGVLQLNPDLFEPELKIICNPNYVNHAMLTMEYEVVGKFLQCMRLFGPTKSAELANFIVVCERFILVKQMQNGSWCKINGTAADQYKATSTCAKALVQPAFQGYGPASGEFLRLLEKWAKATPNSKYLSVPNMKVLASGIKVKPQARANLKHLEAIYRRQMVPESGVNPLERLVTERLHKIFPSKAFGMEHFVELSSGSLQSLRR
;
A
#
# COMPACT_ATOMS: atom_id res chain seq x y z
N MET A 1 -47.13 -48.36 8.24
CA MET A 1 -47.18 -48.57 9.69
C MET A 1 -46.33 -49.78 10.04
N PRO A 2 -45.65 -49.82 11.20
CA PRO A 2 -45.38 -48.70 12.12
C PRO A 2 -43.86 -48.68 12.51
N SER A 3 -43.21 -47.66 13.09
CA SER A 3 -43.61 -46.36 13.65
C SER A 3 -42.37 -45.69 14.28
N GLY A 4 -42.24 -44.37 14.13
CA GLY A 4 -41.60 -43.45 15.08
C GLY A 4 -40.06 -43.43 15.09
N VAL A 5 -39.34 -42.33 15.26
CA VAL A 5 -39.69 -41.06 15.92
C VAL A 5 -38.82 -39.95 15.29
N THR A 6 -39.47 -38.90 14.81
CA THR A 6 -38.92 -37.58 14.51
C THR A 6 -38.49 -36.89 15.80
N ASN A 7 -37.26 -36.40 15.87
CA ASN A 7 -36.85 -35.42 16.87
C ASN A 7 -36.14 -34.24 16.20
N THR A 8 -36.94 -33.34 15.62
CA THR A 8 -36.57 -31.96 15.32
C THR A 8 -36.59 -31.16 16.61
N ALA A 9 -35.47 -31.13 17.32
CA ALA A 9 -35.25 -30.17 18.39
C ALA A 9 -34.90 -28.82 17.76
N ALA A 10 -35.90 -27.95 17.69
CA ALA A 10 -35.75 -26.52 17.48
C ALA A 10 -34.86 -25.96 18.61
N ILE A 11 -33.60 -25.62 18.29
CA ILE A 11 -32.77 -24.83 19.17
C ILE A 11 -33.09 -23.37 18.90
N ALA A 12 -33.75 -22.76 19.88
CA ALA A 12 -34.11 -21.37 19.95
C ALA A 12 -32.95 -20.46 19.53
N ALA A 13 -33.24 -19.55 18.61
CA ALA A 13 -32.37 -18.43 18.31
C ALA A 13 -32.05 -17.68 19.60
N PRO A 14 -30.77 -17.40 19.92
CA PRO A 14 -30.45 -16.45 20.97
C PRO A 14 -31.03 -15.10 20.55
N SER A 15 -31.92 -14.58 21.40
CA SER A 15 -32.58 -13.29 21.29
C SER A 15 -31.53 -12.22 21.00
N THR A 16 -31.42 -11.85 19.72
CA THR A 16 -30.69 -10.66 19.33
C THR A 16 -31.42 -9.47 19.95
N ILE A 17 -30.81 -8.83 20.94
CA ILE A 17 -31.07 -7.42 21.20
C ILE A 17 -30.78 -6.72 19.87
N ALA A 18 -31.85 -6.35 19.18
CA ALA A 18 -31.78 -5.63 17.92
C ALA A 18 -31.05 -4.30 18.20
N ALA A 19 -29.78 -4.22 17.81
CA ALA A 19 -29.16 -2.93 17.56
C ALA A 19 -29.98 -2.27 16.44
N PRO A 20 -30.34 -0.98 16.57
CA PRO A 20 -31.15 -0.32 15.56
C PRO A 20 -30.42 -0.40 14.23
N SER A 21 -31.06 -1.05 13.27
CA SER A 21 -30.66 -1.04 11.87
C SER A 21 -30.55 0.43 11.46
N ALA A 22 -29.32 0.91 11.23
CA ALA A 22 -29.12 2.18 10.56
C ALA A 22 -29.65 2.01 9.15
N ALA A 23 -30.88 2.47 8.94
CA ALA A 23 -31.52 2.47 7.64
C ALA A 23 -30.57 3.09 6.60
N PRO A 24 -30.59 2.62 5.34
CA PRO A 24 -29.90 3.32 4.27
C PRO A 24 -30.30 4.79 4.33
N VAL A 25 -29.33 5.69 4.45
CA VAL A 25 -29.57 7.14 4.38
C VAL A 25 -30.09 7.39 2.97
N LYS A 26 -31.41 7.42 2.82
CA LYS A 26 -32.08 7.95 1.64
C LYS A 26 -31.45 9.32 1.36
N PRO A 27 -31.21 9.71 0.09
CA PRO A 27 -30.94 11.11 -0.22
C PRO A 27 -31.98 11.91 0.55
N MET A 28 -31.54 12.78 1.47
CA MET A 28 -32.47 13.65 2.17
C MET A 28 -33.07 14.53 1.09
N THR A 29 -34.27 14.15 0.62
CA THR A 29 -35.11 15.07 -0.11
C THR A 29 -35.28 16.24 0.84
N PRO A 30 -34.89 17.47 0.45
CA PRO A 30 -35.05 18.61 1.33
C PRO A 30 -36.52 18.65 1.79
N PRO A 31 -36.79 19.01 3.05
CA PRO A 31 -38.16 19.31 3.48
C PRO A 31 -38.80 20.21 2.41
N ALA A 32 -40.08 19.97 2.07
CA ALA A 32 -40.79 20.77 1.06
C ALA A 32 -40.73 22.30 1.37
N ASP A 33 -40.50 22.64 2.64
CA ASP A 33 -40.35 23.99 3.18
C ASP A 33 -38.90 24.49 3.35
N ALA A 34 -37.90 23.74 2.88
CA ALA A 34 -36.51 24.13 3.03
C ALA A 34 -36.24 25.46 2.29
N THR A 35 -35.73 26.43 3.02
CA THR A 35 -35.41 27.77 2.54
C THR A 35 -33.95 27.86 2.13
N CYS A 36 -33.67 28.51 1.01
CA CYS A 36 -32.31 28.77 0.57
C CYS A 36 -31.61 29.70 1.56
N LEU A 37 -30.42 29.33 2.02
CA LEU A 37 -29.66 30.16 2.96
C LEU A 37 -29.30 31.53 2.36
N ILE A 38 -29.12 31.61 1.03
CA ILE A 38 -28.63 32.79 0.32
C ILE A 38 -29.79 33.73 -0.03
N CYS A 39 -30.72 33.31 -0.88
CA CYS A 39 -31.82 34.18 -1.33
C CYS A 39 -33.06 34.12 -0.43
N LYS A 40 -33.12 33.21 0.55
CA LYS A 40 -34.27 33.02 1.46
C LYS A 40 -35.57 32.55 0.79
N GLU A 41 -35.54 32.16 -0.48
CA GLU A 41 -36.71 31.59 -1.16
C GLU A 41 -36.86 30.08 -0.88
N LYS A 42 -38.11 29.58 -0.93
CA LYS A 42 -38.46 28.16 -0.71
C LYS A 42 -38.47 27.37 -2.02
N GLY A 43 -38.29 26.05 -1.92
CA GLY A 43 -38.44 25.10 -3.03
C GLY A 43 -37.21 25.03 -3.96
N GLY A 44 -36.97 23.89 -4.61
CA GLY A 44 -35.85 23.74 -5.56
C GLY A 44 -34.43 23.84 -4.96
N VAL A 45 -34.33 23.81 -3.63
CA VAL A 45 -33.05 23.86 -2.91
C VAL A 45 -32.36 22.49 -2.89
N PHE A 46 -31.03 22.51 -2.91
CA PHE A 46 -30.19 21.33 -2.71
C PHE A 46 -29.65 21.34 -1.28
N THR A 47 -29.71 20.19 -0.60
CA THR A 47 -29.11 20.00 0.73
C THR A 47 -27.70 19.42 0.60
N CYS A 48 -26.71 20.04 1.23
CA CYS A 48 -25.34 19.55 1.20
C CYS A 48 -25.17 18.22 1.95
N ASN A 49 -24.84 17.16 1.22
CA ASN A 49 -24.58 15.81 1.75
C ASN A 49 -23.22 15.65 2.47
N GLY A 50 -22.40 16.69 2.53
CA GLY A 50 -21.11 16.71 3.24
C GLY A 50 -21.24 16.84 4.77
N GLY A 51 -22.40 16.53 5.34
CA GLY A 51 -22.67 16.55 6.78
C GLY A 51 -23.09 17.91 7.38
N CYS A 52 -23.09 18.99 6.60
CA CYS A 52 -23.43 20.33 7.12
C CYS A 52 -24.92 20.72 6.99
N GLY A 53 -25.73 19.97 6.23
CA GLY A 53 -27.18 20.17 6.15
C GLY A 53 -27.64 21.50 5.50
N LEU A 54 -26.75 22.24 4.83
CA LEU A 54 -27.07 23.54 4.23
C LEU A 54 -27.97 23.40 3.00
N ASN A 55 -29.05 24.19 2.96
CA ASN A 55 -30.00 24.26 1.85
C ASN A 55 -29.73 25.51 1.00
N VAL A 56 -29.42 25.35 -0.29
CA VAL A 56 -29.18 26.47 -1.23
C VAL A 56 -29.72 26.16 -2.63
N HIS A 57 -30.15 27.17 -3.38
CA HIS A 57 -30.48 27.01 -4.81
C HIS A 57 -29.23 26.86 -5.67
N ARG A 58 -29.37 26.12 -6.77
CA ARG A 58 -28.33 26.01 -7.81
C ARG A 58 -27.97 27.36 -8.41
N ALA A 59 -28.97 28.18 -8.74
CA ALA A 59 -28.76 29.51 -9.30
C ALA A 59 -27.98 30.43 -8.35
N CYS A 60 -28.24 30.36 -7.03
CA CYS A 60 -27.56 31.19 -6.04
C CYS A 60 -26.08 30.82 -5.82
N VAL A 61 -25.65 29.63 -6.26
CA VAL A 61 -24.25 29.20 -6.15
C VAL A 61 -23.54 29.15 -7.50
N GLY A 62 -24.24 29.46 -8.59
CA GLY A 62 -23.75 29.40 -9.97
C GLY A 62 -24.01 28.05 -10.64
N GLU A 63 -24.49 28.05 -11.89
CA GLU A 63 -24.78 26.81 -12.63
C GLU A 63 -23.51 25.99 -12.94
N GLU A 64 -22.34 26.62 -13.03
CA GLU A 64 -21.07 25.92 -13.25
C GLU A 64 -20.55 25.14 -12.02
N VAL A 65 -21.22 25.30 -10.87
CA VAL A 65 -20.97 24.52 -9.65
C VAL A 65 -21.59 23.10 -9.73
N LEU A 66 -21.93 22.63 -10.92
CA LEU A 66 -22.56 21.34 -11.23
C LEU A 66 -21.79 20.08 -10.81
N PHE A 67 -20.56 20.20 -10.31
CA PHE A 67 -20.00 19.14 -9.47
C PHE A 67 -20.42 19.41 -8.02
N PRO A 68 -21.04 18.46 -7.29
CA PRO A 68 -21.56 18.66 -5.92
C PRO A 68 -20.52 19.07 -4.84
N PHE A 69 -19.28 19.36 -5.25
CA PHE A 69 -18.15 19.82 -4.47
C PHE A 69 -17.65 21.23 -4.83
N LEU A 70 -18.20 21.89 -5.86
CA LEU A 70 -17.86 23.27 -6.22
C LEU A 70 -18.70 24.32 -5.47
N VAL A 71 -19.48 23.91 -4.45
CA VAL A 71 -20.08 24.83 -3.45
C VAL A 71 -19.00 25.40 -2.50
N GLY A 72 -17.75 25.27 -2.92
CA GLY A 72 -16.53 25.68 -2.26
C GLY A 72 -16.48 27.12 -1.75
N PRO A 73 -17.25 28.12 -2.24
CA PRO A 73 -17.22 29.46 -1.64
C PRO A 73 -18.09 29.63 -0.39
N LEU A 74 -19.13 28.82 -0.18
CA LEU A 74 -20.19 29.16 0.77
C LEU A 74 -20.20 28.33 2.07
N CYS A 75 -19.75 27.07 2.02
CA CYS A 75 -19.75 26.20 3.19
C CYS A 75 -18.39 26.17 3.89
N GLY A 76 -18.23 26.98 4.95
CA GLY A 76 -17.02 27.00 5.79
C GLY A 76 -16.88 25.81 6.76
N ASN A 77 -17.92 25.00 6.96
CA ASN A 77 -17.99 23.95 8.00
C ASN A 77 -18.04 22.51 7.47
N CYS A 78 -18.06 22.28 6.16
CA CYS A 78 -17.97 20.92 5.62
C CYS A 78 -16.51 20.44 5.72
N PHE A 79 -16.25 19.42 6.55
CA PHE A 79 -14.92 18.86 6.79
C PHE A 79 -14.18 18.48 5.49
N VAL A 80 -14.92 17.91 4.51
CA VAL A 80 -14.40 17.57 3.17
C VAL A 80 -13.98 18.83 2.38
N MET A 81 -14.63 19.96 2.60
CA MET A 81 -14.32 21.25 1.95
C MET A 81 -13.26 22.07 2.69
N GLN A 82 -13.20 22.02 4.02
CA GLN A 82 -12.14 22.67 4.80
C GLN A 82 -10.76 22.13 4.40
N GLN A 83 -10.67 20.82 4.11
CA GLN A 83 -9.44 20.21 3.61
C GLN A 83 -9.07 20.67 2.18
N ASN A 84 -10.06 20.95 1.33
CA ASN A 84 -9.88 21.48 -0.03
C ASN A 84 -9.51 22.98 -0.06
N ARG A 85 -10.11 23.82 0.80
CA ARG A 85 -9.83 25.27 0.86
C ARG A 85 -8.42 25.61 1.34
N ALA A 86 -7.84 24.79 2.22
CA ALA A 86 -6.48 25.03 2.74
C ALA A 86 -5.38 24.78 1.68
N SER A 87 -5.71 24.11 0.57
CA SER A 87 -4.76 23.87 -0.53
C SER A 87 -4.87 25.00 -1.54
N LYS A 88 -3.90 25.94 -1.54
CA LYS A 88 -3.71 26.92 -2.63
C LYS A 88 -3.32 26.29 -3.98
N GLU A 89 -3.21 24.96 -4.06
CA GLU A 89 -2.77 24.25 -5.26
C GLU A 89 -3.90 24.05 -6.26
N ASN A 90 -3.68 24.53 -7.49
CA ASN A 90 -4.54 24.27 -8.64
C ASN A 90 -4.77 22.76 -8.81
N LEU A 91 -6.04 22.34 -8.76
CA LEU A 91 -6.51 20.95 -8.86
C LEU A 91 -6.03 20.24 -10.14
N GLN A 92 -5.72 21.00 -11.20
CA GLN A 92 -5.25 20.47 -12.49
C GLN A 92 -3.75 20.19 -12.55
N LYS A 93 -2.95 20.62 -11.55
CA LYS A 93 -1.51 20.34 -11.53
C LYS A 93 -1.18 18.86 -11.28
N GLY A 94 -2.16 18.05 -10.86
CA GLY A 94 -2.05 16.61 -10.58
C GLY A 94 -1.97 15.67 -11.78
N GLY A 95 -1.84 16.20 -13.01
CA GLY A 95 -2.01 15.44 -14.24
C GLY A 95 -3.47 15.21 -14.62
N THR A 96 -3.70 14.49 -15.72
CA THR A 96 -5.04 14.24 -16.32
C THR A 96 -6.03 13.62 -15.32
N ASN A 97 -5.55 12.78 -14.41
CA ASN A 97 -6.38 12.07 -13.43
C ASN A 97 -6.31 12.65 -12.01
N GLY A 98 -5.59 13.76 -11.81
CA GLY A 98 -5.28 14.28 -10.47
C GLY A 98 -6.52 14.55 -9.62
N LEU A 99 -7.61 15.02 -10.22
CA LEU A 99 -8.88 15.26 -9.52
C LEU A 99 -9.52 13.95 -9.01
N SER A 100 -9.54 12.91 -9.84
CA SER A 100 -10.11 11.60 -9.47
C SER A 100 -9.31 10.98 -8.33
N VAL A 101 -7.98 11.07 -8.39
CA VAL A 101 -7.06 10.58 -7.35
C VAL A 101 -7.24 11.35 -6.04
N ARG A 102 -7.36 12.68 -6.09
CA ARG A 102 -7.62 13.51 -4.89
C ARG A 102 -8.94 13.14 -4.21
N ARG A 103 -10.01 12.92 -4.99
CA ARG A 103 -11.31 12.45 -4.45
C ARG A 103 -11.17 11.09 -3.76
N ALA A 104 -10.40 10.18 -4.34
CA ALA A 104 -10.13 8.88 -3.74
C ALA A 104 -9.35 9.01 -2.42
N ILE A 105 -8.33 9.85 -2.37
CA ILE A 105 -7.57 10.13 -1.14
C ILE A 105 -8.48 10.72 -0.05
N LEU A 106 -9.36 11.66 -0.40
CA LEU A 106 -10.33 12.23 0.54
C LEU A 106 -11.30 11.17 1.08
N TYR A 107 -11.76 10.25 0.23
CA TYR A 107 -12.56 9.11 0.66
C TYR A 107 -11.81 8.21 1.64
N LEU A 108 -10.58 7.79 1.31
CA LEU A 108 -9.75 6.95 2.19
C LEU A 108 -9.52 7.63 3.55
N ASN A 109 -9.30 8.94 3.54
CA ASN A 109 -9.17 9.75 4.75
C ASN A 109 -10.50 9.77 5.53
N LEU A 110 -11.63 10.00 4.88
CA LEU A 110 -12.93 10.01 5.57
C LEU A 110 -13.24 8.67 6.24
N GLU A 111 -13.06 7.56 5.51
CA GLU A 111 -13.33 6.21 6.04
C GLU A 111 -12.49 5.90 7.28
N THR A 112 -11.24 6.35 7.32
CA THR A 112 -10.29 6.04 8.40
C THR A 112 -10.43 6.96 9.62
N ASN A 113 -11.25 8.01 9.53
CA ASN A 113 -11.61 8.84 10.69
C ASN A 113 -12.61 8.15 11.62
N SER A 114 -13.50 7.31 11.09
CA SER A 114 -14.44 6.52 11.90
C SER A 114 -13.68 5.53 12.81
N GLN A 115 -14.03 5.48 14.10
CA GLN A 115 -13.39 4.56 15.07
C GLN A 115 -13.47 3.10 14.61
N SER A 116 -14.64 2.66 14.16
CA SER A 116 -14.87 1.26 13.76
C SER A 116 -14.04 0.84 12.54
N ASN A 117 -13.76 1.79 11.64
CA ASN A 117 -12.91 1.56 10.47
C ASN A 117 -11.44 1.74 10.80
N PHE A 118 -11.08 2.66 11.70
CA PHE A 118 -9.71 2.84 12.16
C PHE A 118 -9.17 1.58 12.84
N GLU A 119 -10.02 0.88 13.62
CA GLU A 119 -9.66 -0.42 14.20
C GLU A 119 -9.39 -1.48 13.14
N LYS A 120 -10.11 -1.45 12.01
CA LYS A 120 -9.96 -2.42 10.92
C LYS A 120 -8.79 -2.10 9.99
N PHE A 121 -8.60 -0.84 9.62
CA PHE A 121 -7.71 -0.42 8.53
C PHE A 121 -6.73 0.69 8.90
N GLY A 122 -6.76 1.23 10.12
CA GLY A 122 -5.92 2.36 10.52
C GLY A 122 -4.42 2.11 10.36
N HIS A 123 -3.98 0.87 10.59
CA HIS A 123 -2.60 0.45 10.37
C HIS A 123 -2.19 0.40 8.88
N LEU A 124 -3.16 0.26 7.97
CA LEU A 124 -2.93 0.25 6.51
C LEU A 124 -3.11 1.63 5.88
N ALA A 125 -3.84 2.54 6.53
CA ALA A 125 -4.27 3.79 5.92
C ALA A 125 -3.12 4.70 5.54
N SER A 126 -2.20 4.93 6.48
CA SER A 126 -0.97 5.68 6.24
C SER A 126 -0.14 5.03 5.14
N LEU A 127 0.02 3.71 5.15
CA LEU A 127 0.76 2.98 4.12
C LEU A 127 0.17 3.21 2.72
N ARG A 128 -1.16 3.09 2.57
CA ARG A 128 -1.82 3.28 1.26
C ARG A 128 -1.68 4.70 0.75
N LEU A 129 -1.77 5.70 1.63
CA LEU A 129 -1.57 7.09 1.26
C LEU A 129 -0.12 7.37 0.85
N LEU A 130 0.86 6.83 1.58
CA LEU A 130 2.27 6.90 1.22
C LEU A 130 2.56 6.23 -0.12
N GLU A 131 1.98 5.05 -0.38
CA GLU A 131 2.11 4.37 -1.68
C GLU A 131 1.54 5.18 -2.83
N ILE A 132 0.35 5.78 -2.68
CA ILE A 132 -0.24 6.64 -3.71
C ILE A 132 0.66 7.86 -3.95
N GLY A 133 1.11 8.51 -2.87
CA GLY A 133 1.98 9.68 -2.96
C GLY A 133 3.30 9.37 -3.65
N ASP A 134 4.00 8.30 -3.23
CA ASP A 134 5.32 7.96 -3.78
C ASP A 134 5.27 7.55 -5.25
N VAL A 135 4.20 6.90 -5.70
CA VAL A 135 4.02 6.59 -7.12
C VAL A 135 3.69 7.84 -7.92
N ALA A 136 2.86 8.74 -7.38
CA ALA A 136 2.37 9.89 -8.14
C ALA A 136 3.37 11.06 -8.25
N GLY A 137 4.19 11.27 -7.22
CA GLY A 137 5.02 12.47 -7.12
C GLY A 137 4.21 13.76 -6.93
N TYR A 138 4.81 14.91 -7.25
CA TYR A 138 4.16 16.21 -7.09
C TYR A 138 3.03 16.43 -8.12
N PRO A 139 1.89 17.04 -7.75
CA PRO A 139 1.46 17.55 -6.43
C PRO A 139 0.61 16.56 -5.61
N ILE A 140 0.45 15.31 -6.05
CA ILE A 140 -0.38 14.33 -5.33
C ILE A 140 0.30 13.87 -4.04
N LYS A 141 1.64 13.74 -4.05
CA LYS A 141 2.43 13.32 -2.89
C LYS A 141 2.21 14.22 -1.66
N PRO A 142 2.44 15.55 -1.72
CA PRO A 142 2.17 16.42 -0.57
C PRO A 142 0.71 16.37 -0.11
N PHE A 143 -0.24 16.23 -1.04
CA PHE A 143 -1.66 16.13 -0.71
C PHE A 143 -1.99 14.85 0.07
N ALA A 144 -1.43 13.70 -0.33
CA ALA A 144 -1.60 12.44 0.39
C ALA A 144 -0.91 12.48 1.76
N GLU A 145 0.31 13.02 1.82
CA GLU A 145 1.13 13.11 3.03
C GLU A 145 0.49 13.98 4.13
N LYS A 146 -0.32 14.98 3.77
CA LYS A 146 -1.09 15.81 4.72
C LYS A 146 -1.89 14.98 5.74
N PHE A 147 -2.33 13.79 5.35
CA PHE A 147 -3.15 12.92 6.21
C PHE A 147 -2.33 11.85 6.94
N VAL A 148 -1.10 11.57 6.50
CA VAL A 148 -0.28 10.46 7.00
C VAL A 148 0.11 10.65 8.46
N GLU A 149 0.67 11.81 8.81
CA GLU A 149 1.14 12.08 10.17
C GLU A 149 0.01 12.04 11.22
N PRO A 150 -1.15 12.71 11.02
CA PRO A 150 -2.29 12.58 11.95
C PRO A 150 -2.70 11.13 12.22
N TYR A 151 -2.72 10.28 11.19
CA TYR A 151 -3.05 8.86 11.35
C TYR A 151 -2.02 8.11 12.16
N LEU A 152 -0.74 8.31 11.85
CA LEU A 152 0.35 7.65 12.54
C LEU A 152 0.42 8.08 14.01
N GLN A 153 0.18 9.36 14.30
CA GLN A 153 0.09 9.86 15.67
C GLN A 153 -1.10 9.24 16.43
N ARG A 154 -2.26 9.11 15.80
CA ARG A 154 -3.41 8.40 16.39
C ARG A 154 -3.08 6.93 16.66
N TRP A 155 -2.46 6.25 15.68
CA TRP A 155 -2.09 4.85 15.80
C TRP A 155 -1.05 4.62 16.92
N ILE A 156 -0.06 5.51 17.05
CA ILE A 156 0.89 5.48 18.17
C ILE A 156 0.14 5.55 19.50
N ARG A 157 -0.71 6.57 19.69
CA ARG A 157 -1.43 6.80 20.95
C ARG A 157 -2.38 5.67 21.30
N GLU A 158 -3.18 5.19 20.35
CA GLU A 158 -4.25 4.21 20.62
C GLU A 158 -3.78 2.76 20.58
N LYS A 159 -2.72 2.44 19.84
CA LYS A 159 -2.27 1.05 19.64
C LYS A 159 -0.85 0.82 20.17
N LEU A 160 0.13 1.58 19.66
CA LEU A 160 1.54 1.29 19.92
C LEU A 160 1.96 1.51 21.39
N VAL A 161 1.46 2.56 22.04
CA VAL A 161 1.78 2.86 23.46
C VAL A 161 1.30 1.75 24.40
N HIS A 162 0.27 1.00 24.02
CA HIS A 162 -0.28 -0.08 24.84
C HIS A 162 0.29 -1.47 24.52
N VAL A 163 1.25 -1.56 23.60
CA VAL A 163 1.77 -2.85 23.10
C VAL A 163 2.38 -3.73 24.19
N GLU A 164 2.94 -3.13 25.25
CA GLU A 164 3.52 -3.87 26.38
C GLU A 164 2.48 -4.66 27.18
N LYS A 165 1.20 -4.24 27.11
CA LYS A 165 0.09 -4.94 27.77
C LYS A 165 -0.47 -6.07 26.91
N TRP A 166 0.00 -6.22 25.67
CA TRP A 166 -0.59 -7.15 24.72
C TRP A 166 0.04 -8.53 24.82
N VAL A 167 -0.82 -9.53 24.84
CA VAL A 167 -0.44 -10.91 24.59
C VAL A 167 -0.43 -11.11 23.08
N LEU A 168 0.64 -10.60 22.42
CA LEU A 168 0.80 -10.63 20.96
C LEU A 168 0.57 -12.00 20.34
N ASN A 169 -0.46 -12.12 19.51
CA ASN A 169 -0.63 -13.24 18.59
C ASN A 169 -0.07 -12.91 17.20
N VAL A 170 0.01 -13.90 16.31
CA VAL A 170 0.57 -13.75 14.95
C VAL A 170 -0.12 -12.63 14.15
N ARG A 171 -1.45 -12.49 14.27
CA ARG A 171 -2.21 -11.44 13.57
C ARG A 171 -1.81 -10.05 14.05
N GLU A 172 -1.71 -9.86 15.35
CA GLU A 172 -1.31 -8.58 15.95
C GLU A 172 0.11 -8.21 15.55
N ILE A 173 1.02 -9.20 15.46
CA ILE A 173 2.37 -8.98 14.95
C ILE A 173 2.32 -8.46 13.52
N PHE A 174 1.53 -9.06 12.62
CA PHE A 174 1.38 -8.54 11.25
C PHE A 174 0.82 -7.10 11.21
N THR A 175 -0.16 -6.79 12.05
CA THR A 175 -0.67 -5.40 12.19
C THR A 175 0.43 -4.44 12.64
N LEU A 176 1.28 -4.84 13.58
CA LEU A 176 2.42 -4.05 14.05
C LEU A 176 3.49 -3.87 12.96
N LEU A 177 3.80 -4.92 12.18
CA LEU A 177 4.78 -4.82 11.08
C LEU A 177 4.39 -3.71 10.09
N VAL A 178 3.13 -3.71 9.66
CA VAL A 178 2.61 -2.73 8.70
C VAL A 178 2.62 -1.31 9.29
N GLY A 179 2.19 -1.16 10.56
CA GLY A 179 2.21 0.14 11.24
C GLY A 179 3.62 0.69 11.45
N LEU A 180 4.56 -0.14 11.90
CA LEU A 180 5.98 0.23 12.04
C LEU A 180 6.63 0.56 10.70
N TYR A 181 6.30 -0.19 9.65
CA TYR A 181 6.79 0.11 8.30
C TYR A 181 6.28 1.47 7.82
N SER A 182 5.02 1.80 8.12
CA SER A 182 4.43 3.10 7.80
C SER A 182 5.10 4.25 8.55
N LEU A 183 5.41 4.06 9.85
CA LEU A 183 6.18 5.02 10.65
C LEU A 183 7.57 5.26 10.06
N GLN A 184 8.27 4.19 9.69
CA GLN A 184 9.61 4.27 9.08
C GLN A 184 9.58 5.01 7.74
N ARG A 185 8.58 4.73 6.88
CA ARG A 185 8.42 5.43 5.60
C ARG A 185 8.06 6.92 5.76
N ALA A 186 7.31 7.26 6.80
CA ALA A 186 6.97 8.64 7.12
C ALA A 186 8.08 9.36 7.91
N CYS A 187 9.21 8.70 8.21
CA CYS A 187 10.30 9.24 9.02
C CYS A 187 9.85 9.72 10.42
N ILE A 188 8.84 9.07 11.02
CA ILE A 188 8.32 9.43 12.35
C ILE A 188 9.03 8.62 13.42
N ALA A 189 9.82 9.30 14.25
CA ALA A 189 10.45 8.68 15.42
C ALA A 189 9.42 8.34 16.50
N HIS A 190 9.56 7.16 17.11
CA HIS A 190 8.59 6.67 18.12
C HIS A 190 9.21 5.91 19.31
N GLY A 191 10.48 5.49 19.25
CA GLY A 191 11.20 4.85 20.37
C GLY A 191 10.66 3.48 20.84
N MET A 192 9.69 2.89 20.14
CA MET A 192 9.04 1.61 20.53
C MET A 192 9.55 0.40 19.73
N LYS A 193 10.47 0.60 18.78
CA LYS A 193 10.88 -0.45 17.82
C LYS A 193 11.55 -1.62 18.56
N GLU A 194 12.51 -1.32 19.41
CA GLU A 194 13.32 -2.27 20.17
C GLU A 194 12.44 -3.07 21.15
N LYS A 195 11.46 -2.40 21.77
CA LYS A 195 10.49 -3.02 22.65
C LYS A 195 9.59 -4.01 21.91
N VAL A 196 9.08 -3.63 20.73
CA VAL A 196 8.29 -4.55 19.90
C VAL A 196 9.12 -5.74 19.46
N ILE A 197 10.38 -5.53 19.05
CA ILE A 197 11.30 -6.63 18.71
C ILE A 197 11.49 -7.58 19.90
N ALA A 198 11.68 -7.05 21.12
CA ALA A 198 11.81 -7.86 22.32
C ALA A 198 10.55 -8.67 22.62
N LEU A 199 9.36 -8.08 22.49
CA LEU A 199 8.08 -8.78 22.68
C LEU A 199 7.88 -9.89 21.64
N VAL A 200 8.20 -9.63 20.37
CA VAL A 200 8.10 -10.63 19.30
C VAL A 200 9.06 -11.79 19.57
N LYS A 201 10.31 -11.50 19.97
CA LYS A 201 11.28 -12.54 20.34
C LYS A 201 10.81 -13.36 21.53
N ALA A 202 10.24 -12.73 22.56
CA ALA A 202 9.73 -13.41 23.74
C ALA A 202 8.59 -14.40 23.44
N ARG A 203 7.90 -14.27 22.29
CA ARG A 203 6.90 -15.25 21.87
C ARG A 203 7.47 -16.55 21.35
N ASN A 204 8.73 -16.57 20.92
CA ASN A 204 9.38 -17.74 20.33
C ASN A 204 8.57 -18.40 19.19
N PHE A 205 7.83 -17.60 18.40
CA PHE A 205 7.15 -18.11 17.20
C PHE A 205 8.16 -18.45 16.10
N SER A 206 7.95 -19.60 15.47
CA SER A 206 8.71 -20.09 14.32
C SER A 206 8.21 -19.50 12.99
N ALA A 207 8.99 -19.69 11.92
CA ALA A 207 8.54 -19.35 10.57
C ALA A 207 7.20 -20.03 10.21
N THR A 208 7.00 -21.27 10.67
CA THR A 208 5.76 -22.02 10.46
C THR A 208 4.58 -21.38 11.20
N ASP A 209 4.79 -20.84 12.40
CA ASP A 209 3.73 -20.13 13.14
C ASP A 209 3.26 -18.87 12.39
N TYR A 210 4.21 -18.12 11.80
CA TYR A 210 3.89 -16.94 11.00
C TYR A 210 3.25 -17.31 9.66
N LEU A 211 3.94 -18.15 8.88
CA LEU A 211 3.67 -18.33 7.45
C LEU A 211 2.81 -19.57 7.15
N GLY A 212 2.78 -20.54 8.06
CA GLY A 212 2.14 -21.84 7.86
C GLY A 212 3.01 -22.92 7.24
N TRP A 213 4.24 -22.57 6.88
CA TRP A 213 5.25 -23.44 6.30
C TRP A 213 6.62 -22.80 6.51
N HIS A 214 7.69 -23.58 6.44
CA HIS A 214 9.06 -23.08 6.61
C HIS A 214 9.79 -22.99 5.25
N PRO A 215 10.04 -21.80 4.69
CA PRO A 215 10.56 -21.65 3.33
C PRO A 215 11.92 -22.29 3.06
N SER A 216 12.78 -22.40 4.08
CA SER A 216 14.10 -23.03 3.92
C SER A 216 14.08 -24.56 3.81
N ILE A 217 12.99 -25.23 4.19
CA ILE A 217 12.90 -26.72 4.21
C ILE A 217 11.68 -27.27 3.47
N GLU A 218 10.62 -26.48 3.31
CA GLU A 218 9.37 -26.87 2.68
C GLU A 218 9.09 -26.02 1.44
N GLY A 219 8.25 -26.54 0.54
CA GLY A 219 7.73 -25.78 -0.60
C GLY A 219 6.37 -25.14 -0.30
N PRO A 220 5.93 -24.16 -1.12
CA PRO A 220 4.62 -23.52 -0.97
C PRO A 220 3.45 -24.46 -1.29
N GLN A 221 3.69 -25.73 -1.64
CA GLN A 221 2.67 -26.75 -1.86
C GLN A 221 2.18 -27.42 -0.56
N VAL A 222 2.91 -27.29 0.56
CA VAL A 222 2.50 -27.89 1.84
C VAL A 222 1.12 -27.38 2.27
N GLU A 223 0.21 -28.28 2.63
CA GLU A 223 -1.10 -27.87 3.10
C GLU A 223 -0.97 -27.21 4.48
N CYS A 224 -1.59 -26.05 4.69
CA CYS A 224 -1.64 -25.41 6.00
C CYS A 224 -2.93 -24.63 6.17
N SER A 225 -3.45 -24.54 7.38
CA SER A 225 -4.60 -23.68 7.66
C SER A 225 -4.20 -22.20 7.70
N SER A 226 -5.11 -21.30 7.31
CA SER A 226 -5.02 -19.88 7.68
C SER A 226 -5.15 -19.70 9.19
N LEU A 227 -4.68 -18.57 9.72
CA LEU A 227 -4.95 -18.21 11.12
C LEU A 227 -6.45 -18.23 11.38
N CYS A 228 -6.85 -18.81 12.51
CA CYS A 228 -8.26 -18.84 12.90
C CYS A 228 -8.83 -17.41 12.90
N GLN A 229 -9.93 -17.18 12.18
CA GLN A 229 -10.51 -15.85 12.03
C GLN A 229 -10.91 -15.21 13.37
N ILE A 230 -11.26 -16.04 14.36
CA ILE A 230 -11.69 -15.57 15.69
C ILE A 230 -10.52 -15.43 16.65
N CYS A 231 -9.78 -16.51 16.91
CA CYS A 231 -8.77 -16.52 17.96
C CYS A 231 -7.33 -16.22 17.48
N GLY A 232 -7.10 -16.13 16.16
CA GLY A 232 -5.79 -15.78 15.60
C GLY A 232 -4.71 -16.87 15.73
N ILE A 233 -5.07 -18.06 16.21
CA ILE A 233 -4.14 -19.18 16.38
C ILE A 233 -3.98 -19.93 15.06
N ARG A 234 -2.75 -20.35 14.78
CA ARG A 234 -2.43 -21.30 13.71
C ARG A 234 -2.60 -22.72 14.23
N ASN A 235 -3.29 -23.56 13.45
CA ASN A 235 -3.50 -24.96 13.80
C ASN A 235 -2.68 -25.85 12.87
N PRO A 236 -2.33 -27.07 13.30
CA PRO A 236 -1.70 -28.06 12.44
C PRO A 236 -2.50 -28.32 11.17
N SER A 237 -1.81 -28.76 10.11
CA SER A 237 -2.37 -28.93 8.75
C SER A 237 -3.54 -29.92 8.67
N GLU A 238 -3.49 -30.95 9.50
CA GLU A 238 -4.44 -32.05 9.61
C GLU A 238 -5.74 -31.63 10.32
N VAL A 239 -5.72 -30.52 11.04
CA VAL A 239 -6.85 -30.03 11.81
C VAL A 239 -7.73 -29.13 10.94
N LYS A 240 -9.00 -29.53 10.74
CA LYS A 240 -9.98 -28.77 9.93
C LYS A 240 -10.83 -27.79 10.75
N VAL A 241 -10.82 -27.88 12.08
CA VAL A 241 -11.54 -26.99 13.01
C VAL A 241 -10.60 -26.44 14.06
N CYS A 242 -10.71 -25.17 14.42
CA CYS A 242 -9.80 -24.57 15.39
C CYS A 242 -9.84 -25.29 16.73
N THR A 243 -8.67 -25.69 17.23
CA THR A 243 -8.50 -26.40 18.51
C THR A 243 -8.99 -25.60 19.73
N ARG A 244 -9.05 -24.27 19.63
CA ARG A 244 -9.47 -23.39 20.73
C ARG A 244 -10.93 -22.96 20.67
N CYS A 245 -11.44 -22.58 19.50
CA CYS A 245 -12.78 -22.01 19.35
C CYS A 245 -13.73 -22.86 18.51
N TYR A 246 -13.29 -24.04 18.07
CA TYR A 246 -14.07 -25.04 17.32
C TYR A 246 -14.72 -24.54 16.02
N ARG A 247 -14.27 -23.40 15.48
CA ARG A 247 -14.75 -22.89 14.20
C ARG A 247 -13.99 -23.52 13.02
N PRO A 248 -14.65 -23.73 11.87
CA PRO A 248 -13.99 -24.23 10.67
C PRO A 248 -12.78 -23.39 10.27
N LEU A 249 -11.71 -24.06 9.84
CA LEU A 249 -10.50 -23.42 9.35
C LEU A 249 -10.54 -23.31 7.82
N THR A 250 -9.95 -22.23 7.31
CA THR A 250 -9.81 -22.01 5.87
C THR A 250 -8.43 -22.47 5.42
N PHE A 251 -8.34 -23.15 4.28
CA PHE A 251 -7.09 -23.59 3.69
C PHE A 251 -6.80 -22.75 2.43
N PRO A 252 -5.81 -21.85 2.46
CA PRO A 252 -5.49 -21.00 1.33
C PRO A 252 -4.84 -21.81 0.21
N SER A 253 -5.04 -21.39 -1.03
CA SER A 253 -4.28 -21.91 -2.16
C SER A 253 -2.78 -21.57 -2.05
N VAL A 254 -1.97 -22.27 -2.86
CA VAL A 254 -0.54 -21.98 -3.04
C VAL A 254 -0.29 -20.50 -3.33
N PHE A 255 -1.17 -19.87 -4.13
CA PHE A 255 -1.06 -18.47 -4.51
C PHE A 255 -1.30 -17.53 -3.32
N THR A 256 -2.40 -17.73 -2.60
CA THR A 256 -2.74 -16.92 -1.42
C THR A 256 -1.68 -17.07 -0.32
N LYS A 257 -1.19 -18.29 -0.11
CA LYS A 257 -0.13 -18.57 0.87
C LYS A 257 1.20 -17.91 0.48
N PHE A 258 1.65 -18.06 -0.77
CA PHE A 258 2.89 -17.45 -1.25
C PHE A 258 2.83 -15.92 -1.18
N SER A 259 1.73 -15.32 -1.64
CA SER A 259 1.51 -13.86 -1.61
C SER A 259 1.55 -13.29 -0.19
N SER A 260 0.89 -13.99 0.75
CA SER A 260 0.91 -13.59 2.16
C SER A 260 2.32 -13.73 2.76
N ALA A 261 3.04 -14.80 2.44
CA ALA A 261 4.37 -15.06 2.96
C ALA A 261 5.42 -14.05 2.46
N ILE A 262 5.40 -13.72 1.17
CA ILE A 262 6.35 -12.76 0.61
C ILE A 262 6.10 -11.35 1.16
N LEU A 263 4.84 -10.96 1.33
CA LEU A 263 4.48 -9.66 1.88
C LEU A 263 4.86 -9.55 3.37
N ALA A 264 4.57 -10.60 4.15
CA ALA A 264 4.91 -10.66 5.57
C ALA A 264 6.42 -10.56 5.80
N THR A 265 7.20 -11.36 5.09
CA THR A 265 8.67 -11.37 5.20
C THR A 265 9.28 -10.07 4.69
N TYR A 266 8.74 -9.48 3.61
CA TYR A 266 9.19 -8.17 3.13
C TYR A 266 9.01 -7.08 4.19
N TYR A 267 7.81 -6.94 4.77
CA TYR A 267 7.59 -5.93 5.80
C TYR A 267 8.44 -6.18 7.05
N ALA A 268 8.58 -7.44 7.45
CA ALA A 268 9.40 -7.83 8.59
C ALA A 268 10.87 -7.43 8.40
N GLU A 269 11.44 -7.67 7.21
CA GLU A 269 12.79 -7.24 6.86
C GLU A 269 12.93 -5.72 6.86
N CYS A 270 11.98 -4.99 6.26
CA CYS A 270 12.03 -3.53 6.21
C CYS A 270 12.07 -2.90 7.61
N VAL A 271 11.34 -3.48 8.57
CA VAL A 271 11.32 -3.00 9.96
C VAL A 271 12.32 -3.71 10.87
N GLY A 272 13.05 -4.73 10.41
CA GLY A 272 14.04 -5.47 11.19
C GLY A 272 13.46 -6.39 12.28
N ILE A 273 12.24 -6.91 12.10
CA ILE A 273 11.64 -7.90 13.00
C ILE A 273 11.90 -9.31 12.42
N PRO A 274 12.55 -10.23 13.15
CA PRO A 274 12.84 -11.57 12.63
C PRO A 274 11.61 -12.48 12.70
N LEU A 275 11.25 -13.12 11.58
CA LEU A 275 10.20 -14.15 11.51
C LEU A 275 10.75 -15.58 11.47
N GLY A 276 12.06 -15.76 11.68
CA GLY A 276 12.74 -17.05 11.52
C GLY A 276 13.03 -17.44 10.08
N THR A 277 12.72 -16.58 9.11
CA THR A 277 13.04 -16.73 7.68
C THR A 277 13.07 -15.36 7.01
N ASN A 278 13.77 -15.26 5.89
CA ASN A 278 13.93 -14.04 5.11
C ASN A 278 13.02 -14.03 3.89
N CYS A 279 12.77 -12.84 3.33
CA CYS A 279 11.95 -12.66 2.13
C CYS A 279 12.58 -13.36 0.92
N ILE A 280 13.90 -13.42 0.85
CA ILE A 280 14.60 -14.17 -0.20
C ILE A 280 14.31 -15.68 -0.14
N ASP A 281 14.21 -16.27 1.05
CA ASP A 281 13.91 -17.70 1.21
C ASP A 281 12.54 -18.02 0.61
N VAL A 282 11.54 -17.17 0.87
CA VAL A 282 10.23 -17.27 0.24
C VAL A 282 10.34 -17.06 -1.28
N PHE A 283 11.02 -16.00 -1.71
CA PHE A 283 11.13 -15.64 -3.13
C PHE A 283 11.77 -16.72 -4.00
N THR A 284 12.71 -17.51 -3.46
CA THR A 284 13.32 -18.63 -4.19
C THR A 284 12.31 -19.64 -4.72
N HIS A 285 11.14 -19.76 -4.06
CA HIS A 285 10.04 -20.62 -4.47
C HIS A 285 9.18 -20.05 -5.62
N LEU A 286 9.44 -18.82 -6.08
CA LEU A 286 8.69 -18.21 -7.19
C LEU A 286 8.72 -19.09 -8.45
N LYS A 287 9.82 -19.83 -8.71
CA LYS A 287 9.88 -20.77 -9.84
C LYS A 287 8.81 -21.88 -9.74
N ILE A 288 8.59 -22.43 -8.55
CA ILE A 288 7.56 -23.45 -8.31
C ILE A 288 6.17 -22.84 -8.50
N VAL A 289 5.96 -21.65 -7.97
CA VAL A 289 4.68 -20.93 -8.12
C VAL A 289 4.38 -20.59 -9.57
N ARG A 290 5.38 -20.13 -10.35
CA ARG A 290 5.28 -19.89 -11.80
C ARG A 290 4.88 -21.14 -12.57
N SER A 291 5.41 -22.31 -12.20
CA SER A 291 5.03 -23.59 -12.83
C SER A 291 3.58 -23.99 -12.57
N SER A 292 2.94 -23.39 -11.57
CA SER A 292 1.54 -23.64 -11.22
C SER A 292 0.57 -22.68 -11.93
N TYR A 293 1.05 -21.71 -12.71
CA TYR A 293 0.19 -20.74 -13.39
C TYR A 293 -0.73 -21.43 -14.39
N LYS A 294 -2.02 -21.09 -14.32
CA LYS A 294 -3.06 -21.56 -15.23
C LYS A 294 -3.75 -20.36 -15.86
N GLY A 295 -4.25 -20.51 -17.09
CA GLY A 295 -5.13 -19.53 -17.70
C GLY A 295 -6.56 -19.66 -17.18
N LEU A 296 -7.35 -18.59 -17.29
CA LEU A 296 -8.80 -18.67 -17.06
C LEU A 296 -9.43 -19.61 -18.09
N LYS A 297 -10.23 -20.58 -17.63
CA LYS A 297 -10.97 -21.48 -18.51
C LYS A 297 -12.14 -20.72 -19.17
N PRO A 298 -12.53 -21.08 -20.41
CA PRO A 298 -13.50 -20.32 -21.19
C PRO A 298 -14.95 -20.39 -20.67
N TYR A 299 -15.28 -21.34 -19.80
CA TYR A 299 -16.62 -21.49 -19.25
C TYR A 299 -16.59 -21.43 -17.71
N ASP A 300 -17.34 -20.49 -17.15
CA ASP A 300 -17.46 -20.27 -15.71
C ASP A 300 -18.85 -19.72 -15.38
N ALA A 301 -19.88 -20.56 -15.52
CA ALA A 301 -21.27 -20.16 -15.29
C ALA A 301 -21.53 -19.69 -13.85
N ASP A 302 -20.80 -20.25 -12.88
CA ASP A 302 -20.99 -19.99 -11.45
C ASP A 302 -19.96 -19.01 -10.85
N GLY A 303 -19.01 -18.50 -11.64
CA GLY A 303 -17.95 -17.58 -11.17
C GLY A 303 -16.84 -18.24 -10.32
N PHE A 304 -16.92 -19.56 -10.09
CA PHE A 304 -16.01 -20.29 -9.22
C PHE A 304 -14.60 -20.42 -9.79
N GLU A 305 -14.48 -20.56 -11.11
CA GLU A 305 -13.17 -20.62 -11.76
C GLU A 305 -12.51 -19.23 -11.77
N TRP A 306 -13.29 -18.15 -11.86
CA TRP A 306 -12.82 -16.79 -11.69
C TRP A 306 -12.26 -16.53 -10.29
N ASP A 307 -12.95 -16.96 -9.23
CA ASP A 307 -12.46 -16.74 -7.86
C ASP A 307 -11.09 -17.39 -7.62
N LYS A 308 -10.93 -18.64 -8.07
CA LYS A 308 -9.63 -19.34 -8.01
C LYS A 308 -8.57 -18.66 -8.86
N PHE A 309 -8.94 -18.24 -10.07
CA PHE A 309 -8.01 -17.52 -10.94
C PHE A 309 -7.63 -16.16 -10.37
N ALA A 310 -8.55 -15.48 -9.69
CA ALA A 310 -8.32 -14.20 -9.04
C ALA A 310 -7.32 -14.33 -7.88
N GLU A 311 -7.24 -15.48 -7.19
CA GLU A 311 -6.15 -15.73 -6.24
C GLU A 311 -4.76 -15.74 -6.93
N GLN A 312 -4.66 -16.35 -8.12
CA GLN A 312 -3.44 -16.31 -8.92
C GLN A 312 -3.11 -14.87 -9.34
N LEU A 313 -4.11 -14.10 -9.81
CA LEU A 313 -3.92 -12.68 -10.16
C LEU A 313 -3.42 -11.88 -8.96
N ARG A 314 -4.07 -12.00 -7.81
CA ARG A 314 -3.66 -11.30 -6.57
C ARG A 314 -2.24 -11.67 -6.13
N MET A 315 -1.82 -12.92 -6.31
CA MET A 315 -0.44 -13.32 -6.05
C MET A 315 0.54 -12.69 -7.05
N VAL A 316 0.24 -12.71 -8.36
CA VAL A 316 1.08 -12.04 -9.37
C VAL A 316 1.22 -10.56 -9.06
N PHE A 317 0.12 -9.87 -8.76
CA PHE A 317 0.12 -8.46 -8.42
C PHE A 317 0.87 -8.18 -7.10
N GLY A 318 0.65 -8.99 -6.07
CA GLY A 318 1.34 -8.84 -4.79
C GLY A 318 2.85 -9.05 -4.90
N MET A 319 3.29 -10.03 -5.69
CA MET A 319 4.71 -10.24 -5.99
C MET A 319 5.29 -9.04 -6.75
N ILE A 320 4.58 -8.54 -7.77
CA ILE A 320 5.00 -7.36 -8.54
C ILE A 320 5.09 -6.11 -7.66
N ASP A 321 4.13 -5.91 -6.75
CA ASP A 321 4.19 -4.81 -5.77
C ASP A 321 5.48 -4.94 -4.94
N VAL A 322 5.80 -6.11 -4.36
CA VAL A 322 7.03 -6.28 -3.57
C VAL A 322 8.29 -6.00 -4.40
N VAL A 323 8.44 -6.61 -5.58
CA VAL A 323 9.67 -6.45 -6.39
C VAL A 323 9.80 -5.04 -6.98
N SER A 324 8.71 -4.31 -7.19
CA SER A 324 8.73 -2.92 -7.67
C SER A 324 8.81 -1.89 -6.55
N ASN A 325 8.97 -2.32 -5.30
CA ASN A 325 8.85 -1.47 -4.11
C ASN A 325 7.54 -0.66 -4.14
N PHE A 326 6.44 -1.38 -4.31
CA PHE A 326 5.07 -0.87 -4.42
C PHE A 326 4.89 0.14 -5.56
N GLY A 327 5.57 -0.06 -6.68
CA GLY A 327 5.37 0.68 -7.93
C GLY A 327 6.28 1.89 -8.14
N VAL A 328 7.23 2.15 -7.24
CA VAL A 328 8.18 3.27 -7.39
C VAL A 328 9.39 2.90 -8.25
N LEU A 329 9.61 1.61 -8.52
CA LEU A 329 10.70 1.11 -9.34
C LEU A 329 10.19 0.60 -10.69
N GLN A 330 10.88 0.98 -11.76
CA GLN A 330 10.64 0.44 -13.09
C GLN A 330 11.21 -0.99 -13.20
N LEU A 331 10.44 -1.93 -13.71
CA LEU A 331 10.83 -3.33 -13.88
C LEU A 331 11.29 -3.62 -15.31
N ASN A 332 12.22 -4.57 -15.45
CA ASN A 332 12.62 -5.08 -16.75
C ASN A 332 11.63 -6.18 -17.22
N PRO A 333 10.91 -5.99 -18.34
CA PRO A 333 9.91 -6.97 -18.81
C PRO A 333 10.48 -8.37 -19.06
N ASP A 334 11.74 -8.49 -19.48
CA ASP A 334 12.35 -9.79 -19.82
C ASP A 334 12.49 -10.73 -18.60
N LEU A 335 12.47 -10.19 -17.38
CA LEU A 335 12.57 -10.98 -16.14
C LEU A 335 11.21 -11.52 -15.66
N PHE A 336 10.11 -11.05 -16.27
CA PHE A 336 8.74 -11.28 -15.84
C PHE A 336 7.84 -11.75 -16.98
N GLU A 337 8.40 -12.47 -17.96
CA GLU A 337 7.63 -12.97 -19.12
C GLU A 337 6.38 -13.79 -18.72
N PRO A 338 6.43 -14.72 -17.74
CA PRO A 338 5.25 -15.46 -17.31
C PRO A 338 4.14 -14.55 -16.76
N GLU A 339 4.52 -13.55 -15.95
CA GLU A 339 3.56 -12.60 -15.38
C GLU A 339 3.00 -11.64 -16.43
N LEU A 340 3.84 -11.18 -17.36
CA LEU A 340 3.41 -10.31 -18.47
C LEU A 340 2.37 -10.99 -19.36
N LYS A 341 2.49 -12.30 -19.60
CA LYS A 341 1.48 -13.08 -20.34
C LYS A 341 0.10 -13.06 -19.66
N ILE A 342 0.08 -12.98 -18.33
CA ILE A 342 -1.16 -12.86 -17.54
C ILE A 342 -1.64 -11.41 -17.54
N ILE A 343 -0.77 -10.46 -17.22
CA ILE A 343 -1.10 -9.03 -17.04
C ILE A 343 -1.58 -8.40 -18.34
N CYS A 344 -0.97 -8.77 -19.47
CA CYS A 344 -1.28 -8.20 -20.77
C CYS A 344 -2.35 -9.00 -21.53
N ASN A 345 -3.05 -9.94 -20.88
CA ASN A 345 -4.08 -10.73 -21.53
C ASN A 345 -5.41 -9.96 -21.59
N PRO A 346 -5.92 -9.60 -22.78
CA PRO A 346 -7.15 -8.82 -22.93
C PRO A 346 -8.37 -9.52 -22.35
N ASN A 347 -8.44 -10.85 -22.43
CA ASN A 347 -9.60 -11.60 -21.93
C ASN A 347 -9.75 -11.48 -20.41
N TYR A 348 -8.63 -11.47 -19.68
CA TYR A 348 -8.66 -11.41 -18.22
C TYR A 348 -9.05 -10.03 -17.71
N VAL A 349 -8.56 -8.98 -18.37
CA VAL A 349 -8.94 -7.60 -18.04
C VAL A 349 -10.39 -7.34 -18.41
N ASN A 350 -10.83 -7.77 -19.60
CA ASN A 350 -12.22 -7.62 -20.02
C ASN A 350 -13.17 -8.35 -19.06
N HIS A 351 -12.82 -9.56 -18.63
CA HIS A 351 -13.61 -10.27 -17.64
C HIS A 351 -13.69 -9.48 -16.31
N ALA A 352 -12.57 -8.98 -15.79
CA ALA A 352 -12.56 -8.15 -14.58
C ALA A 352 -13.41 -6.87 -14.71
N MET A 353 -13.44 -6.25 -15.89
CA MET A 353 -14.28 -5.09 -16.18
C MET A 353 -15.76 -5.45 -16.21
N LEU A 354 -16.12 -6.57 -16.84
CA LEU A 354 -17.50 -7.06 -16.93
C LEU A 354 -18.06 -7.44 -15.56
N THR A 355 -17.23 -8.06 -14.70
CA THR A 355 -17.61 -8.44 -13.34
C THR A 355 -17.45 -7.29 -12.32
N MET A 356 -17.06 -6.09 -12.78
CA MET A 356 -16.86 -4.91 -11.93
C MET A 356 -15.86 -5.15 -10.78
N GLU A 357 -14.84 -5.98 -11.00
CA GLU A 357 -13.74 -6.23 -10.05
C GLU A 357 -12.71 -5.09 -10.11
N TYR A 358 -13.10 -3.91 -9.60
CA TYR A 358 -12.32 -2.67 -9.70
C TYR A 358 -10.89 -2.79 -9.16
N GLU A 359 -10.70 -3.51 -8.04
CA GLU A 359 -9.37 -3.76 -7.48
C GLU A 359 -8.47 -4.47 -8.50
N VAL A 360 -9.01 -5.51 -9.15
CA VAL A 360 -8.30 -6.32 -10.14
C VAL A 360 -7.97 -5.47 -11.38
N VAL A 361 -8.93 -4.70 -11.90
CA VAL A 361 -8.70 -3.80 -13.05
C VAL A 361 -7.64 -2.75 -12.70
N GLY A 362 -7.70 -2.17 -11.50
CA GLY A 362 -6.69 -1.23 -11.01
C GLY A 362 -5.30 -1.87 -10.96
N LYS A 363 -5.18 -3.12 -10.49
CA LYS A 363 -3.89 -3.83 -10.47
C LYS A 363 -3.36 -4.14 -11.86
N PHE A 364 -4.20 -4.52 -12.82
CA PHE A 364 -3.78 -4.66 -14.21
C PHE A 364 -3.20 -3.35 -14.75
N LEU A 365 -3.93 -2.24 -14.60
CA LEU A 365 -3.48 -0.91 -15.02
C LEU A 365 -2.15 -0.51 -14.37
N GLN A 366 -2.05 -0.67 -13.05
CA GLN A 366 -0.82 -0.39 -12.29
C GLN A 366 0.35 -1.20 -12.85
N CYS A 367 0.20 -2.52 -13.00
CA CYS A 367 1.28 -3.41 -13.42
C CYS A 367 1.73 -3.14 -14.86
N MET A 368 0.81 -2.86 -15.79
CA MET A 368 1.16 -2.54 -17.20
C MET A 368 2.07 -1.31 -17.32
N ARG A 369 1.96 -0.36 -16.37
CA ARG A 369 2.79 0.85 -16.34
C ARG A 369 4.20 0.64 -15.79
N LEU A 370 4.47 -0.47 -15.08
CA LEU A 370 5.75 -0.68 -14.39
C LEU A 370 6.90 -1.13 -15.31
N PHE A 371 6.60 -1.60 -16.52
CA PHE A 371 7.59 -2.23 -17.41
C PHE A 371 8.28 -1.26 -18.39
N GLY A 372 8.29 0.03 -18.04
CA GLY A 372 9.01 1.07 -18.77
C GLY A 372 8.27 1.63 -20.00
N PRO A 373 8.79 2.74 -20.56
CA PRO A 373 8.09 3.52 -21.59
C PRO A 373 7.84 2.73 -22.87
N THR A 374 8.79 1.90 -23.32
CA THR A 374 8.62 1.07 -24.52
C THR A 374 7.44 0.12 -24.37
N LYS A 375 7.38 -0.63 -23.25
CA LYS A 375 6.29 -1.59 -23.01
C LYS A 375 4.96 -0.88 -22.77
N SER A 376 4.97 0.25 -22.06
CA SER A 376 3.76 1.05 -21.89
C SER A 376 3.24 1.63 -23.21
N ALA A 377 4.11 1.99 -24.15
CA ALA A 377 3.71 2.43 -25.48
C ALA A 377 3.07 1.30 -26.30
N GLU A 378 3.63 0.08 -26.25
CA GLU A 378 3.01 -1.11 -26.86
C GLU A 378 1.60 -1.39 -26.30
N LEU A 379 1.41 -1.13 -25.01
CA LEU A 379 0.15 -1.36 -24.29
C LEU A 379 -0.76 -0.12 -24.21
N ALA A 380 -0.43 0.97 -24.92
CA ALA A 380 -1.07 2.27 -24.72
C ALA A 380 -2.59 2.23 -24.83
N ASN A 381 -3.13 1.59 -25.87
CA ASN A 381 -4.57 1.44 -26.06
C ASN A 381 -5.23 0.70 -24.89
N PHE A 382 -4.56 -0.33 -24.37
CA PHE A 382 -5.10 -1.15 -23.30
C PHE A 382 -5.09 -0.42 -21.95
N ILE A 383 -4.01 0.32 -21.69
CA ILE A 383 -3.88 1.23 -20.56
C ILE A 383 -5.01 2.27 -20.58
N VAL A 384 -5.26 2.91 -21.73
CA VAL A 384 -6.30 3.94 -21.89
C VAL A 384 -7.70 3.36 -21.65
N VAL A 385 -7.99 2.14 -22.11
CA VAL A 385 -9.27 1.47 -21.85
C VAL A 385 -9.47 1.22 -20.36
N CYS A 386 -8.45 0.72 -19.66
CA CYS A 386 -8.51 0.50 -18.21
C CYS A 386 -8.71 1.80 -17.43
N GLU A 387 -7.94 2.82 -17.79
CA GLU A 387 -8.03 4.14 -17.18
C GLU A 387 -9.42 4.74 -17.37
N ARG A 388 -9.96 4.73 -18.60
CA ARG A 388 -11.31 5.23 -18.88
C ARG A 388 -12.38 4.46 -18.10
N PHE A 389 -12.27 3.14 -18.03
CA PHE A 389 -13.19 2.32 -17.24
C PHE A 389 -13.20 2.75 -15.77
N ILE A 390 -12.03 2.87 -15.15
CA ILE A 390 -11.91 3.28 -13.74
C ILE A 390 -12.46 4.70 -13.56
N LEU A 391 -12.10 5.65 -14.41
CA LEU A 391 -12.57 7.03 -14.30
C LEU A 391 -14.09 7.15 -14.39
N VAL A 392 -14.71 6.47 -15.36
CA VAL A 392 -16.17 6.52 -15.57
C VAL A 392 -16.93 5.85 -14.43
N LYS A 393 -16.35 4.84 -13.79
CA LYS A 393 -16.99 4.08 -12.71
C LYS A 393 -16.71 4.63 -11.31
N GLN A 394 -15.95 5.71 -11.18
CA GLN A 394 -15.76 6.36 -9.88
C GLN A 394 -17.09 6.91 -9.35
N MET A 395 -17.45 6.54 -8.14
CA MET A 395 -18.65 7.04 -7.46
C MET A 395 -18.49 8.52 -7.10
N GLN A 396 -19.62 9.19 -6.84
CA GLN A 396 -19.62 10.62 -6.47
C GLN A 396 -18.79 10.92 -5.22
N ASN A 397 -18.73 10.00 -4.26
CA ASN A 397 -17.91 10.12 -3.05
C ASN A 397 -16.41 9.89 -3.29
N GLY A 398 -15.98 9.61 -4.53
CA GLY A 398 -14.57 9.37 -4.88
C GLY A 398 -14.12 7.91 -4.80
N SER A 399 -14.99 6.99 -4.40
CA SER A 399 -14.66 5.58 -4.20
C SER A 399 -15.02 4.69 -5.41
N TRP A 400 -14.57 3.44 -5.36
CA TRP A 400 -15.00 2.36 -6.24
C TRP A 400 -15.51 1.20 -5.40
N CYS A 401 -16.72 0.73 -5.70
CA CYS A 401 -17.35 -0.37 -4.97
C CYS A 401 -18.07 -1.29 -5.93
N LYS A 402 -17.80 -2.59 -5.84
CA LYS A 402 -18.56 -3.60 -6.57
C LYS A 402 -19.93 -3.82 -5.94
N ILE A 403 -20.87 -4.35 -6.72
CA ILE A 403 -22.20 -4.69 -6.22
C ILE A 403 -22.04 -5.72 -5.09
N ASN A 404 -22.72 -5.49 -3.96
CA ASN A 404 -22.60 -6.29 -2.73
C ASN A 404 -21.20 -6.29 -2.08
N GLY A 405 -20.31 -5.36 -2.46
CA GLY A 405 -19.00 -5.19 -1.84
C GLY A 405 -19.11 -4.73 -0.39
N THR A 406 -18.23 -5.23 0.47
CA THR A 406 -18.10 -4.75 1.85
C THR A 406 -17.35 -3.41 1.88
N ALA A 407 -17.41 -2.69 3.01
CA ALA A 407 -16.59 -1.49 3.22
C ALA A 407 -15.07 -1.78 3.07
N ALA A 408 -14.64 -3.00 3.41
CA ALA A 408 -13.26 -3.43 3.21
C ALA A 408 -12.90 -3.52 1.71
N ASP A 409 -13.81 -4.06 0.91
CA ASP A 409 -13.62 -4.20 -0.53
C ASP A 409 -13.61 -2.83 -1.21
N GLN A 410 -14.53 -1.94 -0.82
CA GLN A 410 -14.58 -0.56 -1.30
C GLN A 410 -13.30 0.21 -0.97
N TYR A 411 -12.79 0.05 0.25
CA TYR A 411 -11.53 0.67 0.68
C TYR A 411 -10.33 0.16 -0.15
N LYS A 412 -10.20 -1.15 -0.30
CA LYS A 412 -9.10 -1.77 -1.09
C LYS A 412 -9.17 -1.37 -2.56
N ALA A 413 -10.34 -1.47 -3.18
CA ALA A 413 -10.57 -1.05 -4.55
C ALA A 413 -10.22 0.43 -4.73
N THR A 414 -10.67 1.29 -3.81
CA THR A 414 -10.40 2.73 -3.90
C THR A 414 -8.92 3.06 -3.80
N SER A 415 -8.20 2.47 -2.84
CA SER A 415 -6.75 2.67 -2.73
C SER A 415 -5.99 2.18 -3.96
N THR A 416 -6.41 1.04 -4.52
CA THR A 416 -5.78 0.44 -5.69
C THR A 416 -6.04 1.25 -6.96
N CYS A 417 -7.29 1.65 -7.20
CA CYS A 417 -7.65 2.48 -8.35
C CYS A 417 -6.98 3.86 -8.29
N ALA A 418 -6.93 4.50 -7.11
CA ALA A 418 -6.22 5.77 -6.93
C ALA A 418 -4.74 5.66 -7.32
N LYS A 419 -4.07 4.60 -6.84
CA LYS A 419 -2.68 4.30 -7.18
C LYS A 419 -2.49 3.93 -8.65
N ALA A 420 -3.46 3.27 -9.26
CA ALA A 420 -3.39 2.86 -10.67
C ALA A 420 -3.57 4.04 -11.63
N LEU A 421 -4.39 5.04 -11.27
CA LEU A 421 -4.69 6.20 -12.11
C LEU A 421 -3.54 7.19 -12.22
N VAL A 422 -2.59 7.17 -11.30
CA VAL A 422 -1.41 8.03 -11.35
C VAL A 422 -0.37 7.47 -12.33
N GLN A 423 0.37 8.38 -12.97
CA GLN A 423 1.53 8.00 -13.78
C GLN A 423 2.71 7.77 -12.83
N PRO A 424 3.38 6.60 -12.86
CA PRO A 424 4.51 6.33 -11.97
C PRO A 424 5.66 7.32 -12.18
N ALA A 425 6.03 8.04 -11.13
CA ALA A 425 7.25 8.81 -11.01
C ALA A 425 8.37 7.88 -10.51
N PHE A 426 8.98 7.14 -11.43
CA PHE A 426 10.00 6.14 -11.07
C PHE A 426 11.19 6.77 -10.35
N GLN A 427 11.55 6.19 -9.21
CA GLN A 427 12.70 6.57 -8.40
C GLN A 427 13.98 5.80 -8.81
N GLY A 428 13.84 4.82 -9.69
CA GLY A 428 14.93 3.99 -10.18
C GLY A 428 14.43 2.72 -10.86
N TYR A 429 15.32 1.73 -10.94
CA TYR A 429 15.06 0.43 -11.54
C TYR A 429 15.01 -0.64 -10.47
N GLY A 430 14.06 -1.56 -10.61
CA GLY A 430 13.94 -2.73 -9.76
C GLY A 430 14.67 -3.95 -10.33
N PRO A 431 14.62 -5.09 -9.63
CA PRO A 431 13.87 -5.33 -8.39
C PRO A 431 14.36 -4.57 -7.15
N ALA A 432 13.49 -4.44 -6.14
CA ALA A 432 13.78 -3.77 -4.85
C ALA A 432 14.95 -4.38 -4.06
N SER A 433 15.28 -5.65 -4.33
CA SER A 433 16.43 -6.36 -3.75
C SER A 433 17.36 -6.87 -4.84
N GLY A 434 18.67 -6.67 -4.65
CA GLY A 434 19.69 -7.23 -5.53
C GLY A 434 19.71 -8.75 -5.56
N GLU A 435 19.19 -9.42 -4.51
CA GLU A 435 19.07 -10.87 -4.48
C GLU A 435 17.92 -11.37 -5.37
N PHE A 436 16.78 -10.66 -5.39
CA PHE A 436 15.69 -10.94 -6.33
C PHE A 436 16.18 -10.82 -7.78
N LEU A 437 16.95 -9.77 -8.08
CA LEU A 437 17.52 -9.58 -9.42
C LEU A 437 18.38 -10.78 -9.84
N ARG A 438 19.29 -11.23 -8.97
CA ARG A 438 20.18 -12.37 -9.26
C ARG A 438 19.39 -13.64 -9.56
N LEU A 439 18.34 -13.94 -8.78
CA LEU A 439 17.50 -15.12 -9.00
C LEU A 439 16.72 -15.02 -10.30
N LEU A 440 16.11 -13.86 -10.58
CA LEU A 440 15.35 -13.63 -11.81
C LEU A 440 16.25 -13.73 -13.05
N GLU A 441 17.44 -13.14 -13.02
CA GLU A 441 18.42 -13.25 -14.12
C GLU A 441 18.89 -14.70 -14.30
N LYS A 442 19.14 -15.43 -13.21
CA LYS A 442 19.51 -16.85 -13.26
C LYS A 442 18.42 -17.67 -13.96
N TRP A 443 17.15 -17.42 -13.64
CA TRP A 443 16.04 -18.12 -14.28
C TRP A 443 15.83 -17.69 -15.73
N ALA A 444 15.92 -16.40 -16.04
CA ALA A 444 15.79 -15.89 -17.40
C ALA A 444 16.87 -16.46 -18.34
N LYS A 445 18.10 -16.69 -17.84
CA LYS A 445 19.18 -17.33 -18.60
C LYS A 445 18.97 -18.83 -18.83
N ALA A 446 18.23 -19.50 -17.95
CA ALA A 446 17.95 -20.93 -18.05
C ALA A 446 16.83 -21.25 -19.05
N THR A 447 16.10 -20.25 -19.55
CA THR A 447 15.01 -20.44 -20.50
C THR A 447 15.56 -20.55 -21.95
N PRO A 448 15.13 -21.54 -22.75
CA PRO A 448 15.51 -21.66 -24.15
C PRO A 448 15.15 -20.39 -24.94
N ASN A 449 16.02 -19.93 -25.84
CA ASN A 449 15.89 -18.67 -26.61
C ASN A 449 15.99 -17.37 -25.79
N SER A 450 16.64 -17.41 -24.64
CA SER A 450 16.86 -16.20 -23.84
C SER A 450 17.63 -15.14 -24.62
N LYS A 451 17.06 -13.93 -24.74
CA LYS A 451 17.77 -12.72 -25.20
C LYS A 451 18.90 -12.31 -24.24
N TYR A 452 18.95 -12.90 -23.04
CA TYR A 452 20.11 -12.81 -22.15
C TYR A 452 21.22 -13.75 -22.65
N LEU A 453 21.81 -13.38 -23.78
CA LEU A 453 23.15 -13.84 -24.13
C LEU A 453 24.06 -13.53 -22.93
N SER A 454 24.81 -14.54 -22.47
CA SER A 454 25.93 -14.33 -21.58
C SER A 454 26.91 -13.40 -22.29
N VAL A 455 26.82 -12.09 -22.06
CA VAL A 455 27.89 -11.18 -22.46
C VAL A 455 29.02 -11.48 -21.48
N PRO A 456 30.10 -12.17 -21.90
CA PRO A 456 31.23 -12.38 -21.02
C PRO A 456 31.79 -10.98 -20.74
N ASN A 457 31.92 -10.60 -19.47
CA ASN A 457 32.56 -9.35 -18.98
C ASN A 457 31.73 -8.09 -18.70
N MET A 458 30.40 -8.13 -18.65
CA MET A 458 29.63 -7.01 -18.07
C MET A 458 29.24 -7.28 -16.62
N LYS A 459 29.72 -6.45 -15.68
CA LYS A 459 29.29 -6.50 -14.28
C LYS A 459 28.03 -5.63 -14.12
N VAL A 460 26.97 -6.22 -13.58
CA VAL A 460 25.72 -5.53 -13.22
C VAL A 460 25.96 -4.83 -11.87
N LEU A 461 25.70 -3.52 -11.80
CA LEU A 461 25.74 -2.80 -10.52
C LEU A 461 24.56 -3.23 -9.63
N ALA A 462 24.61 -2.90 -8.33
CA ALA A 462 23.48 -3.14 -7.41
C ALA A 462 22.17 -2.48 -7.89
N SER A 463 22.27 -1.45 -8.74
CA SER A 463 21.15 -0.75 -9.39
C SER A 463 20.59 -1.44 -10.65
N GLY A 464 21.11 -2.62 -11.04
CA GLY A 464 20.69 -3.32 -12.26
C GLY A 464 21.30 -2.78 -13.57
N ILE A 465 22.07 -1.69 -13.51
CA ILE A 465 22.72 -1.11 -14.70
C ILE A 465 23.90 -1.99 -15.13
N LYS A 466 23.91 -2.39 -16.41
CA LYS A 466 25.03 -3.12 -17.04
C LYS A 466 26.13 -2.12 -17.41
N VAL A 467 27.29 -2.23 -16.77
CA VAL A 467 28.39 -1.29 -16.98
C VAL A 467 29.50 -1.95 -17.81
N LYS A 468 29.94 -1.27 -18.87
CA LYS A 468 31.09 -1.70 -19.69
C LYS A 468 32.37 -1.74 -18.82
N PRO A 469 33.33 -2.64 -19.09
CA PRO A 469 34.59 -2.72 -18.33
C PRO A 469 35.33 -1.37 -18.18
N GLN A 470 35.28 -0.53 -19.21
CA GLN A 470 35.92 0.79 -19.17
C GLN A 470 35.21 1.77 -18.22
N ALA A 471 33.87 1.75 -18.19
CA ALA A 471 33.09 2.54 -17.23
C ALA A 471 33.27 2.05 -15.78
N ARG A 472 33.63 0.76 -15.59
CA ARG A 472 34.04 0.22 -14.28
C ARG A 472 35.37 0.79 -13.80
N ALA A 473 36.35 0.96 -14.70
CA ALA A 473 37.61 1.61 -14.34
C ALA A 473 37.37 3.05 -13.88
N ASN A 474 36.50 3.77 -14.59
CA ASN A 474 36.12 5.14 -14.24
C ASN A 474 35.35 5.21 -12.91
N LEU A 475 34.42 4.28 -12.65
CA LEU A 475 33.71 4.20 -11.36
C LEU A 475 34.64 3.86 -10.19
N LYS A 476 35.57 2.92 -10.37
CA LYS A 476 36.58 2.61 -9.35
C LYS A 476 37.52 3.79 -9.10
N HIS A 477 37.88 4.51 -10.16
CA HIS A 477 38.69 5.73 -10.05
C HIS A 477 37.94 6.82 -9.28
N LEU A 478 36.65 7.04 -9.57
CA LEU A 478 35.78 7.94 -8.82
C LEU A 478 35.61 7.51 -7.36
N GLU A 479 35.40 6.22 -7.10
CA GLU A 479 35.30 5.68 -5.74
C GLU A 479 36.62 5.88 -4.96
N ALA A 480 37.76 5.69 -5.62
CA ALA A 480 39.08 5.95 -5.04
C ALA A 480 39.30 7.44 -4.75
N ILE A 481 38.85 8.34 -5.64
CA ILE A 481 38.86 9.79 -5.42
C ILE A 481 37.98 10.15 -4.21
N TYR A 482 36.75 9.64 -4.16
CA TYR A 482 35.82 9.87 -3.05
C TYR A 482 36.36 9.33 -1.73
N ARG A 483 36.96 8.12 -1.72
CA ARG A 483 37.60 7.57 -0.52
C ARG A 483 38.79 8.41 -0.08
N ARG A 484 39.65 8.88 -1.00
CA ARG A 484 40.75 9.82 -0.67
C ARG A 484 40.24 11.14 -0.12
N GLN A 485 39.09 11.62 -0.61
CA GLN A 485 38.42 12.81 -0.09
C GLN A 485 37.70 12.58 1.23
N MET A 486 37.41 11.33 1.63
CA MET A 486 36.72 10.97 2.87
C MET A 486 37.68 10.49 3.98
N VAL A 487 38.93 10.14 3.66
CA VAL A 487 39.97 9.85 4.66
C VAL A 487 40.48 11.19 5.21
N PRO A 488 40.23 11.53 6.48
CA PRO A 488 40.71 12.77 7.05
C PRO A 488 42.19 12.62 7.39
N GLU A 489 43.09 13.36 6.72
CA GLU A 489 44.47 13.55 7.22
C GLU A 489 44.51 14.52 8.41
N SER A 490 43.43 15.28 8.63
CA SER A 490 43.20 16.13 9.78
C SER A 490 41.77 15.89 10.24
N GLY A 491 41.52 15.61 11.53
CA GLY A 491 40.25 15.16 12.12
C GLY A 491 39.01 16.07 12.00
N VAL A 492 38.88 16.83 10.92
CA VAL A 492 37.70 17.63 10.56
C VAL A 492 37.08 17.03 9.30
N ASN A 493 35.78 16.78 9.33
CA ASN A 493 35.04 16.17 8.23
C ASN A 493 35.16 17.05 6.96
N PRO A 494 35.66 16.53 5.84
CA PRO A 494 35.84 17.32 4.61
C PRO A 494 34.52 17.89 4.07
N LEU A 495 33.39 17.23 4.32
CA LEU A 495 32.07 17.76 3.99
C LEU A 495 31.73 18.99 4.84
N GLU A 496 32.07 18.95 6.13
CA GLU A 496 31.86 20.04 7.07
C GLU A 496 32.70 21.26 6.70
N ARG A 497 33.97 21.07 6.32
CA ARG A 497 34.81 22.15 5.78
C ARG A 497 34.23 22.77 4.51
N LEU A 498 33.73 21.96 3.59
CA LEU A 498 33.18 22.42 2.31
C LEU A 498 31.85 23.17 2.50
N VAL A 499 31.04 22.73 3.46
CA VAL A 499 29.82 23.44 3.90
C VAL A 499 30.18 24.75 4.58
N THR A 500 31.16 24.78 5.48
CA THR A 500 31.62 25.99 6.18
C THR A 500 32.24 27.00 5.20
N GLU A 501 33.06 26.57 4.25
CA GLU A 501 33.62 27.43 3.20
C GLU A 501 32.52 27.99 2.27
N ARG A 502 31.49 27.19 1.95
CA ARG A 502 30.33 27.69 1.20
C ARG A 502 29.49 28.67 2.03
N LEU A 503 29.25 28.39 3.31
CA LEU A 503 28.53 29.28 4.20
C LEU A 503 29.25 30.62 4.35
N HIS A 504 30.59 30.63 4.48
CA HIS A 504 31.38 31.87 4.47
C HIS A 504 31.32 32.64 3.15
N LYS A 505 31.20 31.95 2.01
CA LYS A 505 31.02 32.60 0.70
C LYS A 505 29.61 33.15 0.49
N ILE A 506 28.60 32.51 1.08
CA ILE A 506 27.19 32.93 1.00
C ILE A 506 26.91 34.06 2.00
N PHE A 507 27.57 34.03 3.15
CA PHE A 507 27.52 35.06 4.19
C PHE A 507 28.91 35.68 4.35
N PRO A 508 29.39 36.49 3.38
CA PRO A 508 30.60 37.26 3.58
C PRO A 508 30.33 38.20 4.75
N SER A 509 31.09 38.01 5.82
CA SER A 509 30.97 38.72 7.08
C SER A 509 31.11 40.23 6.87
N LYS A 510 29.97 40.89 6.66
CA LYS A 510 29.79 42.31 6.95
C LYS A 510 29.03 42.41 8.28
N ALA A 511 29.80 42.77 9.30
CA ALA A 511 29.38 43.45 10.52
C ALA A 511 28.09 42.94 11.19
N PHE A 512 28.21 41.90 12.00
CA PHE A 512 27.50 41.84 13.28
C PHE A 512 28.55 41.57 14.35
N GLY A 513 28.73 42.53 15.27
CA GLY A 513 29.58 42.35 16.44
C GLY A 513 29.04 41.19 17.27
N MET A 514 29.84 40.12 17.39
CA MET A 514 29.62 39.02 18.33
C MET A 514 30.74 39.05 19.38
N GLU A 515 30.74 40.08 20.21
CA GLU A 515 31.17 39.91 21.60
C GLU A 515 29.96 39.38 22.37
N HIS A 516 29.80 38.05 22.43
CA HIS A 516 28.96 37.25 23.34
C HIS A 516 28.58 35.93 22.67
N PHE A 517 29.53 35.06 22.34
CA PHE A 517 29.23 33.65 22.04
C PHE A 517 30.46 32.73 22.17
N VAL A 518 31.37 33.06 23.08
CA VAL A 518 32.49 32.20 23.48
C VAL A 518 32.44 32.02 24.99
N GLU A 519 31.35 31.45 25.47
CA GLU A 519 31.20 30.89 26.82
C GLU A 519 29.97 30.00 26.74
N LEU A 520 30.16 28.71 26.40
CA LEU A 520 29.23 27.59 26.68
C LEU A 520 29.65 26.24 26.03
N SER A 521 30.80 26.14 25.36
CA SER A 521 31.26 24.88 24.74
C SER A 521 32.52 24.25 25.37
N SER A 522 32.98 24.72 26.54
CA SER A 522 34.19 24.23 27.21
C SER A 522 33.98 23.82 28.68
N GLY A 523 32.88 23.13 28.99
CA GLY A 523 32.68 22.60 30.34
C GLY A 523 31.71 21.44 30.40
N SER A 524 32.22 20.21 30.29
CA SER A 524 31.66 18.96 30.87
C SER A 524 32.09 17.73 30.06
N LEU A 525 33.36 17.33 30.15
CA LEU A 525 33.79 15.97 29.78
C LEU A 525 35.07 15.56 30.53
N GLN A 526 35.14 15.84 31.83
CA GLN A 526 36.15 15.29 32.74
C GLN A 526 35.59 15.12 34.16
N SER A 527 34.73 14.12 34.36
CA SER A 527 34.55 13.47 35.67
C SER A 527 33.74 12.18 35.51
N LEU A 528 34.40 11.08 35.15
CA LEU A 528 33.99 9.70 35.48
C LEU A 528 35.11 8.74 35.04
N ARG A 529 36.24 8.86 35.75
CA ARG A 529 37.24 7.81 35.95
C ARG A 529 37.79 7.96 37.36
N ARG A 530 37.10 7.35 38.31
CA ARG A 530 37.65 6.64 39.48
C ARG A 530 36.60 5.63 39.91
#